data_AF-A0A6N4T0K4-F1
#
_entry.id   AF-A0A6N4T0K4-F1
#
_cell.length_a   1.000
_cell.length_b   1.000
_cell.length_c   1.000
_cell.angle_alpha   90.00
_cell.angle_beta   90.00
_cell.angle_gamma   90.00
#
_symmetry.space_group_name_H-M   'P 1'
#
loop_
_entity.id
_entity.type
_entity.pdbx_description
1 polymer ?
#
loop_
_entity_poly.entity_id
_entity_poly.type
_entity_poly.pdbx_seq_one_letter_code
_entity_poly.pdbx_strand_id
1 'polypeptide(L)'
;MSAFEKNHDQRKALQLNAAALKFSRSLPASSWRTVENYDDASLYYYESSKWKASAQHQAIAVLLACGMEESKSMFPLYVKRLGFAFSKYRPGEDFAPIAANPLLLLKDIRLNLRAYGDLRRRYFKTIKLKPDAQTSTITYLYKIKPETLPATCYLPPDQAQEQAVKSE
;
A
#
# COMPACT_ATOMS: atom_id res chain seq x y z
N MET A 1 6.60 17.36 21.96
CA MET A 1 6.65 17.07 20.51
C MET A 1 5.94 18.20 19.74
N SER A 2 6.53 19.38 19.62
CA SER A 2 5.88 20.58 19.02
C SER A 2 6.59 21.13 17.78
N ALA A 3 7.62 20.45 17.28
CA ALA A 3 8.49 20.97 16.23
C ALA A 3 7.93 20.83 14.80
N PHE A 4 6.90 19.99 14.59
CA PHE A 4 6.38 19.71 13.24
C PHE A 4 5.04 20.40 12.91
N GLU A 5 4.39 21.06 13.87
CA GLU A 5 3.03 21.60 13.68
C GLU A 5 2.98 23.02 13.12
N LYS A 6 4.12 23.73 13.01
CA LYS A 6 4.08 25.19 12.94
C LYS A 6 4.34 25.88 11.60
N ASN A 7 4.70 25.21 10.49
CA ASN A 7 5.03 25.95 9.26
C ASN A 7 4.93 25.19 7.92
N HIS A 8 4.08 24.16 7.79
CA HIS A 8 3.90 23.51 6.48
C HIS A 8 2.68 24.05 5.75
N ASP A 9 2.92 24.74 4.63
CA ASP A 9 1.89 25.15 3.69
C ASP A 9 1.22 23.90 3.09
N GLN A 10 0.17 23.44 3.75
CA GLN A 10 -0.64 22.30 3.32
C GLN A 10 -1.14 22.47 1.88
N ARG A 11 -1.32 23.71 1.41
CA ARG A 11 -1.75 24.00 0.04
C ARG A 11 -0.68 23.57 -0.95
N LYS A 12 0.59 23.89 -0.67
CA LYS A 12 1.73 23.47 -1.50
C LYS A 12 1.89 21.95 -1.50
N ALA A 13 1.78 21.29 -0.35
CA ALA A 13 1.82 19.84 -0.26
C ALA A 13 0.71 19.18 -1.10
N LEU A 14 -0.52 19.66 -0.99
CA LEU A 14 -1.64 19.15 -1.79
C LEU A 14 -1.47 19.41 -3.30
N GLN A 15 -0.86 20.53 -3.70
CA GLN A 15 -0.54 20.81 -5.10
C GLN A 15 0.51 19.83 -5.65
N LEU A 16 1.58 19.59 -4.90
CA LEU A 16 2.63 18.65 -5.27
C LEU A 16 2.11 17.21 -5.35
N ASN A 17 1.24 16.81 -4.41
CA ASN A 17 0.52 15.55 -4.46
C ASN A 17 -0.29 15.40 -5.76
N ALA A 18 -1.10 16.40 -6.09
CA ALA A 18 -1.93 16.37 -7.29
C ALA A 18 -1.07 16.31 -8.56
N ALA A 19 0.06 17.02 -8.59
CA ALA A 19 1.00 16.99 -9.70
C ALA A 19 1.64 15.61 -9.87
N ALA A 20 2.14 15.00 -8.79
CA ALA A 20 2.74 13.67 -8.80
C ALA A 20 1.73 12.62 -9.30
N LEU A 21 0.50 12.63 -8.78
CA LEU A 21 -0.56 11.71 -9.23
C LEU A 21 -0.97 11.93 -10.69
N LYS A 22 -1.03 13.18 -11.14
CA LYS A 22 -1.32 13.52 -12.55
C LYS A 22 -0.26 12.93 -13.46
N PHE A 23 1.00 13.03 -13.07
CA PHE A 23 2.12 12.50 -13.84
C PHE A 23 2.13 10.96 -13.84
N SER A 24 1.82 10.30 -12.72
CA SER A 24 1.63 8.83 -12.67
C SER A 24 0.61 8.31 -13.68
N ARG A 25 -0.50 9.04 -13.89
CA ARG A 25 -1.57 8.63 -14.81
C ARG A 25 -1.14 8.66 -16.28
N SER A 26 -0.10 9.44 -16.61
CA SER A 26 0.46 9.51 -17.97
C SER A 26 1.54 8.46 -18.24
N LEU A 27 1.92 7.66 -17.24
CA LEU A 27 3.00 6.69 -17.33
C LEU A 27 2.48 5.25 -17.26
N PRO A 28 3.18 4.28 -17.88
CA PRO A 28 2.85 2.87 -17.71
C PRO A 28 2.94 2.45 -16.24
N ALA A 29 2.05 1.54 -15.82
CA ALA A 29 2.10 0.94 -14.47
C ALA A 29 3.34 0.05 -14.24
N SER A 30 4.11 -0.24 -15.29
CA SER A 30 5.42 -0.91 -15.22
C SER A 30 6.59 0.08 -15.17
N SER A 31 6.34 1.39 -15.17
CA SER A 31 7.41 2.38 -15.10
C SER A 31 7.82 2.62 -13.65
N TRP A 32 9.14 2.63 -13.40
CA TRP A 32 9.70 3.00 -12.10
C TRP A 32 9.28 4.41 -11.67
N ARG A 33 9.12 5.31 -12.65
CA ARG A 33 8.68 6.67 -12.41
C ARG A 33 7.24 6.74 -11.89
N THR A 34 6.39 5.79 -12.24
CA THR A 34 5.05 5.65 -11.66
C THR A 34 5.13 5.28 -10.19
N VAL A 35 6.04 4.36 -9.82
CA VAL A 35 6.30 3.97 -8.43
C VAL A 35 6.78 5.18 -7.62
N GLU A 36 7.78 5.90 -8.12
CA GLU A 36 8.35 7.09 -7.47
C GLU A 36 7.31 8.19 -7.25
N ASN A 37 6.46 8.47 -8.23
CA ASN A 37 5.42 9.48 -8.06
C ASN A 37 4.38 9.10 -6.98
N TYR A 38 4.08 7.80 -6.81
CA TYR A 38 3.19 7.37 -5.71
C TYR A 38 3.90 7.47 -4.35
N ASP A 39 5.22 7.23 -4.29
CA ASP A 39 6.08 7.46 -3.12
C ASP A 39 6.08 8.95 -2.75
N ASP A 40 6.35 9.83 -3.72
CA ASP A 40 6.32 11.29 -3.54
C ASP A 40 4.93 11.78 -3.12
N ALA A 41 3.87 11.29 -3.79
CA ALA A 41 2.50 11.63 -3.43
C ALA A 41 2.16 11.22 -1.99
N SER A 42 2.69 10.10 -1.50
CA SER A 42 2.54 9.68 -0.10
C SER A 42 3.19 10.69 0.85
N LEU A 43 4.42 11.12 0.57
CA LEU A 43 5.14 12.12 1.36
C LEU A 43 4.40 13.46 1.43
N TYR A 44 3.80 13.91 0.33
CA TYR A 44 3.04 15.15 0.32
C TYR A 44 1.72 15.06 1.10
N TYR A 45 1.02 13.92 1.08
CA TYR A 45 -0.17 13.76 1.93
C TYR A 45 0.18 13.65 3.40
N TYR A 46 1.34 13.06 3.70
CA TYR A 46 1.93 13.08 5.03
C TYR A 46 2.12 14.53 5.51
N GLU A 47 2.74 15.40 4.71
CA GLU A 47 2.91 16.83 5.05
C GLU A 47 1.59 17.58 5.30
N SER A 48 0.48 17.09 4.72
CA SER A 48 -0.87 17.65 4.91
C SER A 48 -1.70 17.00 6.04
N SER A 49 -1.10 16.13 6.85
CA SER A 49 -1.75 15.36 7.94
C SER A 49 -2.83 14.35 7.48
N LYS A 50 -2.90 14.02 6.18
CA LYS A 50 -3.85 13.04 5.62
C LYS A 50 -3.26 11.63 5.60
N TRP A 51 -3.01 11.08 6.80
CA TRP A 51 -2.29 9.81 7.02
C TRP A 51 -2.84 8.62 6.23
N LYS A 52 -4.16 8.45 6.16
CA LYS A 52 -4.78 7.34 5.43
C LYS A 52 -4.49 7.41 3.92
N ALA A 53 -4.51 8.61 3.35
CA ALA A 53 -4.22 8.82 1.94
C ALA A 53 -2.73 8.62 1.64
N SER A 54 -1.84 9.05 2.55
CA SER A 54 -0.41 8.76 2.48
C SER A 54 -0.15 7.24 2.49
N ALA A 55 -0.67 6.51 3.48
CA ALA A 55 -0.52 5.06 3.57
C ALA A 55 -1.09 4.34 2.34
N GLN A 56 -2.20 4.82 1.78
CA GLN A 56 -2.80 4.27 0.56
C GLN A 56 -1.89 4.46 -0.65
N HIS A 57 -1.34 5.65 -0.89
CA HIS A 57 -0.40 5.88 -1.98
C HIS A 57 0.87 5.07 -1.84
N GLN A 58 1.38 4.95 -0.61
CA GLN A 58 2.55 4.14 -0.34
C GLN A 58 2.33 2.66 -0.64
N ALA A 59 1.17 2.13 -0.24
CA ALA A 59 0.79 0.76 -0.51
C ALA A 59 0.65 0.50 -2.03
N ILE A 60 0.20 1.50 -2.80
CA ILE A 60 0.20 1.44 -4.27
C ILE A 60 1.64 1.41 -4.80
N ALA A 61 2.54 2.27 -4.29
CA ALA A 61 3.94 2.29 -4.70
C ALA A 61 4.62 0.93 -4.44
N VAL A 62 4.41 0.34 -3.26
CA VAL A 62 4.90 -1.00 -2.91
C VAL A 62 4.34 -2.04 -3.87
N LEU A 63 3.03 -2.06 -4.09
CA LEU A 63 2.37 -3.05 -4.94
C LEU A 63 2.84 -2.99 -6.40
N LEU A 64 2.99 -1.77 -6.93
CA LEU A 64 3.52 -1.56 -8.28
C LEU A 64 4.98 -2.04 -8.37
N ALA A 65 5.81 -1.69 -7.39
CA ALA A 65 7.20 -2.12 -7.33
C ALA A 65 7.34 -3.65 -7.27
N CYS A 66 6.43 -4.37 -6.58
CA CYS A 66 6.42 -5.83 -6.59
C CYS A 66 6.23 -6.39 -8.01
N GLY A 67 5.32 -5.81 -8.80
CA GLY A 67 4.98 -6.35 -10.12
C GLY A 67 5.93 -5.95 -11.26
N MET A 68 7.08 -5.36 -10.95
CA MET A 68 8.11 -4.98 -11.93
C MET A 68 9.26 -6.00 -11.93
N GLU A 69 9.83 -6.29 -13.09
CA GLU A 69 10.90 -7.29 -13.17
C GLU A 69 12.26 -6.68 -12.86
N GLU A 70 12.45 -5.44 -13.31
CA GLU A 70 13.61 -4.59 -13.12
C GLU A 70 13.81 -4.21 -11.65
N SER A 71 12.76 -4.34 -10.84
CA SER A 71 12.81 -4.06 -9.41
C SER A 71 13.41 -5.20 -8.61
N LYS A 72 13.51 -6.45 -9.12
CA LYS A 72 13.91 -7.62 -8.29
C LYS A 72 15.21 -7.40 -7.49
N SER A 73 16.19 -6.68 -8.03
CA SER A 73 17.46 -6.33 -7.35
C SER A 73 17.37 -5.09 -6.46
N MET A 74 16.62 -4.06 -6.88
CA MET A 74 16.49 -2.78 -6.16
C MET A 74 15.35 -2.76 -5.13
N PHE A 75 14.43 -3.70 -5.22
CA PHE A 75 13.20 -3.79 -4.45
C PHE A 75 13.47 -3.92 -2.94
N PRO A 76 14.40 -4.77 -2.46
CA PRO A 76 14.70 -4.84 -1.03
C PRO A 76 15.20 -3.51 -0.46
N LEU A 77 16.07 -2.82 -1.20
CA LEU A 77 16.60 -1.50 -0.82
C LEU A 77 15.50 -0.43 -0.82
N TYR A 78 14.65 -0.44 -1.86
CA TYR A 78 13.51 0.45 -1.97
C TYR A 78 12.52 0.24 -0.83
N VAL A 79 12.09 -0.99 -0.57
CA VAL A 79 11.21 -1.33 0.55
C VAL A 79 11.82 -0.89 1.86
N LYS A 80 13.12 -1.13 2.10
CA LYS A 80 13.79 -0.62 3.31
C LYS A 80 13.73 0.92 3.41
N ARG A 81 13.93 1.64 2.31
CA ARG A 81 13.79 3.10 2.23
C ARG A 81 12.37 3.55 2.58
N LEU A 82 11.35 2.84 2.10
CA LEU A 82 9.95 3.12 2.44
C LEU A 82 9.68 2.93 3.93
N GLY A 83 10.27 1.89 4.54
CA GLY A 83 10.17 1.64 5.97
C GLY A 83 10.73 2.79 6.82
N PHE A 84 11.89 3.32 6.44
CA PHE A 84 12.46 4.52 7.08
C PHE A 84 11.64 5.80 6.86
N ALA A 85 10.88 5.90 5.77
CA ALA A 85 9.96 7.01 5.58
C ALA A 85 8.80 6.95 6.61
N PHE A 86 8.32 5.75 6.96
CA PHE A 86 7.30 5.54 8.00
C PHE A 86 7.80 5.75 9.43
N SER A 87 9.03 5.32 9.74
CA SER A 87 9.57 5.38 11.10
C SER A 87 9.64 6.82 11.64
N LYS A 88 9.55 7.81 10.76
CA LYS A 88 9.55 9.22 11.13
C LYS A 88 8.22 9.69 11.72
N TYR A 89 7.10 8.93 11.61
CA TYR A 89 5.83 9.59 11.40
C TYR A 89 4.52 8.83 11.74
N ARG A 90 3.98 9.05 12.97
CA ARG A 90 2.57 9.36 13.34
C ARG A 90 2.45 9.37 14.88
N PRO A 91 1.82 10.37 15.52
CA PRO A 91 1.51 10.27 16.95
C PRO A 91 0.34 9.31 17.20
N GLY A 92 0.52 8.33 18.09
CA GLY A 92 -0.57 7.51 18.65
C GLY A 92 -0.82 6.12 18.02
N GLU A 93 -0.08 5.71 17.01
CA GLU A 93 -0.13 4.35 16.44
C GLU A 93 1.28 3.77 16.32
N ASP A 94 1.45 2.48 16.63
CA ASP A 94 2.73 1.79 16.49
C ASP A 94 2.95 1.37 15.04
N PHE A 95 3.76 2.17 14.33
CA PHE A 95 4.19 1.89 12.96
C PHE A 95 5.52 1.16 12.87
N ALA A 96 6.16 0.78 14.00
CA ALA A 96 7.41 0.04 13.97
C ALA A 96 7.34 -1.26 13.14
N PRO A 97 6.21 -2.02 13.15
CA PRO A 97 6.07 -3.20 12.29
C PRO A 97 6.09 -2.85 10.80
N ILE A 98 5.41 -1.76 10.39
CA ILE A 98 5.36 -1.31 8.99
C ILE A 98 6.69 -0.69 8.57
N ALA A 99 7.37 0.03 9.47
CA ALA A 99 8.70 0.56 9.22
C ALA A 99 9.74 -0.56 9.05
N ALA A 100 9.62 -1.65 9.83
CA ALA A 100 10.46 -2.83 9.68
C ALA A 100 10.10 -3.65 8.43
N ASN A 101 8.82 -3.66 8.04
CA ASN A 101 8.32 -4.39 6.87
C ASN A 101 7.15 -3.66 6.18
N PRO A 102 7.44 -2.78 5.19
CA PRO A 102 6.39 -2.04 4.47
C PRO A 102 5.43 -2.89 3.66
N LEU A 103 5.77 -4.15 3.38
CA LEU A 103 4.86 -5.08 2.72
C LEU A 103 3.59 -5.30 3.57
N LEU A 104 3.65 -5.10 4.89
CA LEU A 104 2.48 -5.21 5.78
C LEU A 104 1.35 -4.25 5.39
N LEU A 105 1.63 -3.14 4.71
CA LEU A 105 0.59 -2.25 4.18
C LEU A 105 -0.34 -2.95 3.19
N LEU A 106 0.17 -3.93 2.44
CA LEU A 106 -0.62 -4.69 1.49
C LEU A 106 -1.67 -5.58 2.16
N LYS A 107 -1.53 -5.84 3.47
CA LYS A 107 -2.50 -6.57 4.28
C LYS A 107 -3.60 -5.68 4.88
N ASP A 108 -3.41 -4.37 4.89
CA ASP A 108 -4.39 -3.45 5.49
C ASP A 108 -5.58 -3.23 4.55
N ILE A 109 -6.67 -3.96 4.83
CA ILE A 109 -7.94 -3.87 4.09
C ILE A 109 -8.54 -2.45 4.09
N ARG A 110 -8.22 -1.62 5.10
CA ARG A 110 -8.75 -0.25 5.25
C ARG A 110 -8.20 0.70 4.19
N LEU A 111 -7.07 0.36 3.56
CA LEU A 111 -6.49 1.09 2.44
C LEU A 111 -7.21 0.84 1.12
N ASN A 112 -8.04 -0.20 1.03
CA ASN A 112 -8.94 -0.49 -0.09
C ASN A 112 -8.29 -0.35 -1.49
N LEU A 113 -7.08 -0.92 -1.66
CA LEU A 113 -6.31 -0.82 -2.91
C LEU A 113 -7.06 -1.39 -4.14
N ARG A 114 -7.99 -2.32 -3.91
CA ARG A 114 -8.87 -2.88 -4.95
C ARG A 114 -9.83 -1.87 -5.58
N ALA A 115 -10.04 -0.70 -4.97
CA ALA A 115 -10.87 0.36 -5.55
C ALA A 115 -10.25 0.92 -6.84
N TYR A 116 -8.94 0.79 -7.01
CA TYR A 116 -8.23 1.21 -8.21
C TYR A 116 -8.36 0.12 -9.29
N GLY A 117 -9.13 0.40 -10.35
CA GLY A 117 -9.49 -0.58 -11.38
C GLY A 117 -8.30 -1.30 -12.01
N ASP A 118 -7.19 -0.59 -12.25
CA ASP A 118 -5.98 -1.15 -12.84
C ASP A 118 -5.24 -2.07 -11.88
N LEU A 119 -5.12 -1.66 -10.61
CA LEU A 119 -4.52 -2.50 -9.57
C LEU A 119 -5.37 -3.74 -9.32
N ARG A 120 -6.70 -3.60 -9.27
CA ARG A 120 -7.64 -4.70 -9.07
C ARG A 120 -7.45 -5.80 -10.09
N ARG A 121 -7.42 -5.45 -11.39
CA ARG A 121 -7.26 -6.42 -12.48
C ARG A 121 -5.91 -7.13 -12.43
N ARG A 122 -4.84 -6.36 -12.16
CA ARG A 122 -3.48 -6.87 -12.18
C ARG A 122 -3.20 -7.75 -10.97
N TYR A 123 -3.40 -7.23 -9.76
CA TYR A 123 -2.88 -7.84 -8.53
C TYR A 123 -3.91 -8.58 -7.69
N PHE A 124 -5.22 -8.39 -7.88
CA PHE A 124 -6.22 -8.97 -6.99
C PHE A 124 -7.02 -10.09 -7.65
N LYS A 125 -7.29 -11.15 -6.90
CA LYS A 125 -8.29 -12.16 -7.22
C LYS A 125 -9.46 -12.08 -6.23
N THR A 126 -10.66 -12.32 -6.74
CA THR A 126 -11.88 -12.39 -5.94
C THR A 126 -12.09 -13.82 -5.49
N ILE A 127 -12.28 -14.01 -4.19
CA ILE A 127 -12.61 -15.29 -3.58
C ILE A 127 -14.05 -15.19 -3.09
N LYS A 128 -14.91 -16.08 -3.60
CA LYS A 128 -16.26 -16.25 -3.08
C LYS A 128 -16.16 -16.93 -1.72
N LEU A 129 -16.60 -16.25 -0.67
CA LEU A 129 -16.76 -16.86 0.64
C LEU A 129 -18.06 -17.66 0.65
N LYS A 130 -18.06 -18.75 1.41
CA LYS A 130 -19.30 -19.51 1.63
C LYS A 130 -20.33 -18.55 2.22
N PRO A 131 -21.59 -18.63 1.77
CA PRO A 131 -22.66 -17.88 2.41
C PRO A 131 -22.73 -18.32 3.87
N ASP A 132 -22.71 -17.36 4.77
CA ASP A 132 -22.91 -17.64 6.19
C ASP A 132 -24.32 -18.20 6.38
N ALA A 133 -24.45 -19.25 7.21
CA ALA A 133 -25.70 -19.97 7.45
C ALA A 133 -26.82 -19.04 7.97
N GLN A 134 -26.44 -17.87 8.52
CA GLN A 134 -27.38 -16.91 9.11
C GLN A 134 -27.87 -15.81 8.17
N THR A 135 -27.16 -15.49 7.09
CA THR A 135 -27.46 -14.26 6.32
C THR A 135 -27.74 -14.46 4.84
N SER A 136 -27.65 -15.68 4.31
CA SER A 136 -27.85 -16.03 2.88
C SER A 136 -27.05 -15.15 1.89
N THR A 137 -26.14 -14.32 2.39
CA THR A 137 -25.47 -13.27 1.64
C THR A 137 -24.11 -13.78 1.23
N ILE A 138 -23.89 -13.84 -0.08
CA ILE A 138 -22.59 -14.21 -0.64
C ILE A 138 -21.61 -13.07 -0.36
N THR A 139 -20.60 -13.34 0.46
CA THR A 139 -19.51 -12.39 0.74
C THR A 139 -18.31 -12.71 -0.14
N TYR A 140 -17.53 -11.69 -0.51
CA TYR A 140 -16.32 -11.87 -1.32
C TYR A 140 -15.11 -11.27 -0.62
N LEU A 141 -14.01 -12.02 -0.58
CA LEU A 141 -12.70 -11.54 -0.13
C LEU A 141 -11.81 -11.26 -1.33
N TYR A 142 -11.07 -10.16 -1.28
CA TYR A 142 -10.05 -9.85 -2.28
C TYR A 142 -8.69 -10.21 -1.72
N LYS A 143 -7.97 -11.10 -2.39
CA LYS A 143 -6.59 -11.45 -2.05
C LYS A 143 -5.65 -11.01 -3.16
N ILE A 144 -4.44 -10.58 -2.79
CA ILE A 144 -3.37 -10.36 -3.76
C ILE A 144 -3.00 -11.72 -4.36
N LYS A 145 -2.85 -11.76 -5.68
CA LYS A 145 -2.39 -12.91 -6.46
C LYS A 145 -0.94 -13.22 -6.08
N PRO A 146 -0.65 -14.36 -5.43
CA PRO A 146 0.73 -14.71 -5.04
C PRO A 146 1.70 -14.69 -6.23
N GLU A 147 1.23 -15.08 -7.41
CA GLU A 147 1.99 -15.09 -8.67
C GLU A 147 2.37 -13.70 -9.18
N THR A 148 1.74 -12.63 -8.68
CA THR A 148 2.06 -11.24 -9.03
C THR A 148 3.08 -10.60 -8.09
N LEU A 149 3.48 -11.31 -7.04
CA LEU A 149 4.48 -10.87 -6.08
C LEU A 149 5.77 -11.70 -6.28
N PRO A 150 6.94 -11.06 -6.41
CA PRO A 150 8.22 -11.74 -6.39
C PRO A 150 8.36 -12.60 -5.13
N ALA A 151 9.12 -13.70 -5.21
CA ALA A 151 9.42 -14.53 -4.04
C ALA A 151 10.08 -13.73 -2.89
N THR A 152 10.81 -12.66 -3.22
CA THR A 152 11.40 -11.71 -2.26
C THR A 152 10.38 -10.81 -1.56
N CYS A 153 9.14 -10.75 -2.05
CA CYS A 153 8.01 -10.05 -1.45
C CYS A 153 7.20 -10.96 -0.53
N TYR A 154 7.79 -12.07 -0.04
CA TYR A 154 7.10 -13.03 0.82
C TYR A 154 6.46 -12.32 2.00
N LEU A 155 5.14 -12.21 1.95
CA LEU A 155 4.31 -11.86 3.08
C LEU A 155 4.12 -13.15 3.86
N PRO A 156 4.63 -13.27 5.09
CA PRO A 156 4.32 -14.44 5.90
C PRO A 156 2.80 -14.61 5.96
N PRO A 157 2.27 -15.84 5.86
CA PRO A 157 0.84 -16.09 5.88
C PRO A 157 0.23 -15.41 7.12
N ASP A 158 -0.91 -14.76 6.89
CA ASP A 158 -1.64 -14.11 7.96
C ASP A 158 -2.24 -15.21 8.84
N GLN A 159 -1.57 -15.56 9.93
CA GLN A 159 -1.96 -16.69 10.79
C GLN A 159 -3.41 -16.56 11.30
N ALA A 160 -3.92 -15.33 11.39
CA ALA A 160 -5.32 -15.02 11.72
C ALA A 160 -6.32 -15.40 10.61
N GLN A 161 -5.94 -15.35 9.32
CA GLN A 161 -6.81 -15.76 8.21
C GLN A 161 -6.72 -17.26 7.92
N GLU A 162 -5.59 -17.92 8.21
CA GLU A 162 -5.47 -19.38 8.03
C GLU A 162 -6.23 -20.18 9.08
N GLN A 163 -6.36 -19.69 10.31
CA GLN A 163 -7.19 -20.36 11.33
C GLN A 163 -8.67 -20.37 10.91
N ALA A 164 -9.18 -19.32 10.26
CA ALA A 164 -10.54 -19.30 9.72
C ALA A 164 -10.76 -20.28 8.55
N VAL A 165 -9.70 -20.79 7.93
CA VAL A 165 -9.78 -21.77 6.83
C VAL A 165 -9.47 -23.20 7.30
N LYS A 166 -8.71 -23.37 8.38
CA LYS A 166 -8.34 -24.67 8.96
C LYS A 166 -9.31 -25.15 10.05
N SER A 167 -10.23 -24.31 10.50
CA SER A 167 -11.28 -24.66 11.48
C SER A 167 -12.60 -25.10 10.83
N GLU A 168 -12.63 -25.32 9.52
CA GLU A 168 -13.73 -26.02 8.80
C GLU A 168 -13.34 -27.46 8.44
#